data_AF-A0AB34TIL8-F1
#
_entry.id   AF-A0AB34TIL8-F1
#
_cell.length_a   1.000
_cell.length_b   1.000
_cell.length_c   1.000
_cell.angle_alpha   90.00
_cell.angle_beta   90.00
_cell.angle_gamma   90.00
#
_symmetry.space_group_name_H-M   'P 1'
#
loop_
_entity.id
_entity.type
_entity.pdbx_description
1 polymer ?
#
loop_
_entity_poly.entity_id
_entity_poly.type
_entity_poly.pdbx_seq_one_letter_code
_entity_poly.pdbx_strand_id
1 'polypeptide(L)'
;MAKGLRIRAPDGTVILEFTDRITRLYSTGTYQASEGSGAYPRVEVGVPGMRPDGTWFVVVTGSVGIANRVIVQSDRFTVICMDRFAGNRPVNRYSVYRC
;
A
#
# COMPACT_ATOMS: atom_id res chain seq x y z
N MET A 1 6.72 -11.51 12.46
CA MET A 1 5.74 -11.70 13.55
C MET A 1 5.65 -10.38 14.30
N ALA A 2 4.49 -9.72 14.28
CA ALA A 2 4.30 -8.49 15.05
C ALA A 2 4.43 -8.81 16.54
N LYS A 3 5.35 -8.13 17.23
CA LYS A 3 5.50 -8.23 18.68
C LYS A 3 4.48 -7.27 19.31
N GLY A 4 3.25 -7.75 19.47
CA GLY A 4 2.23 -7.05 20.26
C GLY A 4 2.63 -6.97 21.74
N LEU A 5 1.89 -6.19 22.53
CA LEU A 5 2.05 -6.16 23.97
C LEU A 5 1.24 -7.31 24.58
N ARG A 6 1.90 -8.16 25.38
CA ARG A 6 1.25 -9.21 26.16
C ARG A 6 1.58 -9.02 27.64
N ILE A 7 0.56 -8.80 28.45
CA ILE A 7 0.68 -8.72 29.91
C ILE A 7 0.21 -10.05 30.49
N ARG A 8 1.04 -10.63 31.37
CA ARG A 8 0.74 -11.89 32.05
C ARG A 8 0.67 -11.67 33.56
N ALA A 9 -0.19 -12.43 34.20
CA ALA A 9 -0.16 -12.64 35.64
C ALA A 9 1.07 -13.48 36.03
N PRO A 10 1.49 -13.47 37.31
CA PRO A 10 2.60 -14.29 37.80
C PRO A 10 2.42 -15.80 37.59
N ASP A 11 1.16 -16.27 37.49
CA ASP A 11 0.81 -17.66 37.18
C ASP A 11 0.88 -18.01 35.68
N GLY A 12 1.25 -17.04 34.84
CA GLY A 12 1.37 -17.20 33.39
C GLY A 12 0.10 -16.90 32.58
N THR A 13 -1.04 -16.67 33.26
CA THR A 13 -2.32 -16.31 32.62
C THR A 13 -2.19 -15.01 31.84
N VAL A 14 -2.73 -14.95 30.62
CA VAL A 14 -2.75 -13.71 29.82
C VAL A 14 -3.84 -12.80 30.37
N ILE A 15 -3.45 -11.66 30.94
CA ILE A 15 -4.38 -10.64 31.46
C ILE A 15 -4.87 -9.75 30.32
N LEU A 16 -3.97 -9.41 29.40
CA LEU A 16 -4.24 -8.49 28.30
C LEU A 16 -3.32 -8.82 27.12
N GLU A 17 -3.91 -8.88 25.94
CA GLU A 17 -3.19 -9.05 24.68
C GLU A 17 -3.66 -8.01 23.68
N PHE A 18 -2.77 -7.07 23.36
CA PHE A 18 -2.93 -6.18 22.22
C PHE A 18 -2.17 -6.78 21.05
N THR A 19 -2.88 -7.56 20.25
CA THR A 19 -2.42 -8.01 18.93
C THR A 19 -2.83 -7.00 17.88
N ASP A 20 -2.37 -5.77 18.03
CA ASP A 20 -2.48 -4.83 16.94
C ASP A 20 -1.35 -5.15 15.98
N ARG A 21 -1.73 -5.62 14.79
CA ARG A 21 -0.91 -5.45 13.60
C ARG A 21 -0.71 -3.94 13.45
N ILE A 22 0.32 -3.39 14.08
CA ILE A 22 0.63 -1.97 13.99
C ILE A 22 0.97 -1.71 12.54
N THR A 23 0.04 -1.10 11.81
CA THR A 23 0.26 -0.63 10.44
C THR A 23 1.34 0.44 10.49
N ARG A 24 2.56 0.10 10.09
CA ARG A 24 3.69 1.03 10.02
C ARG A 24 3.83 1.55 8.60
N LEU A 25 4.11 2.84 8.47
CA LEU A 25 4.56 3.39 7.19
C LEU A 25 5.87 2.69 6.80
N TYR A 26 5.86 2.03 5.66
CA TYR A 26 7.02 1.33 5.10
C TYR A 26 7.78 2.23 4.13
N SER A 27 7.08 2.83 3.18
CA SER A 27 7.66 3.77 2.22
C SER A 27 6.63 4.76 1.69
N THR A 28 7.11 5.85 1.12
CA THR A 28 6.32 6.78 0.31
C THR A 28 7.07 7.05 -0.98
N GLY A 29 6.35 7.53 -1.99
CA GLY A 29 6.97 7.93 -3.24
C GLY A 29 5.99 8.56 -4.20
N THR A 30 6.43 8.69 -5.44
CA THR A 30 5.63 9.21 -6.54
C THR A 30 5.56 8.23 -7.68
N TYR A 31 4.52 8.36 -8.50
CA TYR A 31 4.34 7.60 -9.72
C TYR A 31 3.64 8.46 -10.77
N GLN A 32 3.93 8.20 -12.03
CA GLN A 32 3.34 8.89 -13.16
C GLN A 32 3.14 7.88 -14.29
N ALA A 33 2.02 8.00 -15.01
CA ALA A 33 1.79 7.20 -16.20
C ALA A 33 2.78 7.60 -17.31
N SER A 34 3.33 6.61 -18.02
CA SER A 34 4.25 6.84 -19.14
C SER A 34 3.59 7.59 -20.29
N GLU A 35 4.40 8.27 -21.09
CA GLU A 35 3.91 8.87 -22.32
C GLU A 35 3.43 7.83 -23.34
N GLY A 36 2.37 8.16 -24.07
CA GLY A 36 1.74 7.27 -25.05
C GLY A 36 0.89 6.14 -24.45
N SER A 37 0.79 6.04 -23.12
CA SER A 37 -0.08 5.04 -22.50
C SER A 37 -1.56 5.34 -22.80
N GLY A 38 -2.29 4.33 -23.27
CA GLY A 38 -3.71 4.42 -23.62
C GLY A 38 -4.64 4.59 -22.42
N ALA A 39 -5.93 4.27 -22.59
CA ALA A 39 -6.89 4.33 -21.49
C ALA A 39 -6.48 3.36 -20.36
N TYR A 40 -6.45 3.88 -19.12
CA TYR A 40 -6.10 3.14 -17.91
C TYR A 40 -4.65 2.63 -17.83
N PRO A 41 -3.64 3.54 -17.83
CA PRO A 41 -2.25 3.14 -17.71
C PRO A 41 -1.98 2.31 -16.46
N ARG A 42 -1.03 1.37 -16.59
CA ARG A 42 -0.52 0.58 -15.47
C ARG A 42 0.88 1.06 -15.12
N VAL A 43 1.09 1.40 -13.86
CA VAL A 43 2.40 1.80 -13.34
C VAL A 43 2.82 0.80 -12.26
N GLU A 44 3.99 0.19 -12.43
CA GLU A 44 4.56 -0.72 -11.44
C GLU A 44 5.55 0.02 -10.54
N VAL A 45 5.50 -0.29 -9.25
CA VAL A 45 6.41 0.26 -8.25
C VAL A 45 7.00 -0.88 -7.44
N GLY A 46 8.34 -0.98 -7.44
CA GLY A 46 9.08 -1.99 -6.69
C GLY A 46 9.07 -1.70 -5.18
N VAL A 47 8.79 -2.73 -4.38
CA VAL A 47 8.81 -2.70 -2.93
C VAL A 47 9.43 -4.01 -2.44
N PRO A 48 10.76 -4.06 -2.22
CA PRO A 48 11.45 -5.29 -1.83
C PRO A 48 10.85 -5.95 -0.59
N GLY A 49 10.54 -7.24 -0.68
CA GLY A 49 9.93 -8.04 0.37
C GLY A 49 8.41 -7.91 0.49
N MET A 50 7.75 -7.14 -0.39
CA MET A 50 6.28 -7.10 -0.49
C MET A 50 5.72 -8.45 -0.93
N ARG A 51 4.59 -8.86 -0.34
CA ARG A 51 3.90 -10.11 -0.67
C ARG A 51 2.38 -9.91 -0.63
N PRO A 52 1.61 -10.63 -1.46
CA PRO A 52 0.15 -10.58 -1.43
C PRO A 52 -0.43 -11.44 -0.29
N ASP A 53 0.01 -11.19 0.95
CA ASP A 53 -0.35 -11.96 2.15
C ASP A 53 -1.35 -11.22 3.06
N GLY A 54 -1.89 -10.09 2.60
CA GLY A 54 -2.82 -9.25 3.36
C GLY A 54 -2.17 -8.46 4.50
N THR A 55 -0.84 -8.42 4.60
CA THR A 55 -0.12 -7.56 5.57
C THR A 55 0.35 -6.23 4.97
N TRP A 56 0.13 -6.04 3.67
CA TRP A 56 0.57 -4.85 2.93
C TRP A 56 -0.64 -4.02 2.48
N PHE A 57 -0.55 -2.71 2.72
CA PHE A 57 -1.57 -1.74 2.33
C PHE A 57 -0.91 -0.65 1.51
N VAL A 58 -1.51 -0.30 0.38
CA VAL A 58 -1.00 0.75 -0.50
C VAL A 58 -2.11 1.77 -0.68
N VAL A 59 -1.82 3.01 -0.30
CA VAL A 59 -2.69 4.16 -0.52
C VAL A 59 -2.07 4.98 -1.63
N VAL A 60 -2.84 5.24 -2.68
CA VAL A 60 -2.42 6.09 -3.79
C VAL A 60 -3.33 7.30 -3.87
N THR A 61 -2.75 8.47 -4.15
CA THR A 61 -3.54 9.64 -4.53
C THR A 61 -3.87 9.51 -6.02
N GLY A 62 -5.12 9.76 -6.38
CA GLY A 62 -5.54 9.93 -7.77
C GLY A 62 -6.08 11.33 -7.99
N SER A 63 -6.48 11.59 -9.23
CA SER A 63 -7.31 12.74 -9.61
C SER A 63 -8.54 12.87 -8.73
N VAL A 64 -9.08 14.09 -8.58
CA VAL A 64 -10.40 14.29 -7.95
C VAL A 64 -11.46 13.47 -8.70
N GLY A 65 -12.16 12.59 -7.98
CA GLY A 65 -13.37 11.91 -8.46
C GLY A 65 -13.19 10.50 -9.06
N ILE A 66 -11.96 9.99 -9.22
CA ILE A 66 -11.73 8.61 -9.67
C ILE A 66 -10.64 7.93 -8.83
N ALA A 67 -10.99 6.84 -8.15
CA ALA A 67 -10.05 6.07 -7.34
C ALA A 67 -9.16 5.18 -8.23
N ASN A 68 -7.85 5.26 -8.05
CA ASN A 68 -6.91 4.36 -8.71
C ASN A 68 -6.98 2.97 -8.07
N ARG A 69 -7.02 1.92 -8.90
CA ARG A 69 -7.01 0.54 -8.42
C ARG A 69 -5.58 0.11 -8.17
N VAL A 70 -5.32 -0.54 -7.03
CA VAL A 70 -4.00 -1.08 -6.70
C VAL A 70 -4.04 -2.60 -6.62
N ILE A 71 -3.02 -3.25 -7.15
CA ILE A 71 -2.82 -4.70 -7.08
C ILE A 71 -1.47 -4.94 -6.40
N VAL A 72 -1.48 -5.54 -5.22
CA VAL A 72 -0.26 -5.96 -4.51
C VAL A 72 0.21 -7.30 -5.09
N GLN A 73 1.51 -7.42 -5.34
CA GLN A 73 2.18 -8.59 -5.89
C GLN A 73 3.49 -8.85 -5.13
N SER A 74 4.20 -9.94 -5.46
CA SER A 74 5.53 -10.17 -4.89
C SER A 74 6.50 -9.08 -5.33
N ASP A 75 7.17 -8.47 -4.35
CA ASP A 75 8.19 -7.42 -4.50
C ASP A 75 7.74 -6.12 -5.21
N ARG A 76 6.43 -5.94 -5.46
CA ARG A 76 5.88 -4.75 -6.13
C ARG A 76 4.39 -4.58 -5.91
N PHE A 77 3.89 -3.39 -6.28
CA PHE A 77 2.47 -3.19 -6.56
C PHE A 77 2.28 -2.54 -7.94
N THR A 78 1.11 -2.77 -8.54
CA THR A 78 0.68 -2.13 -9.77
C THR A 78 -0.45 -1.17 -9.46
N VAL A 79 -0.31 0.08 -9.91
CA VAL A 79 -1.39 1.07 -9.93
C VAL A 79 -2.02 1.05 -11.31
N ILE A 80 -3.33 0.85 -11.37
CA ILE A 80 -4.14 1.09 -12.55
C ILE A 80 -4.70 2.50 -12.41
N CYS A 81 -4.15 3.43 -13.18
CA CYS A 81 -4.53 4.82 -13.16
C CYS A 81 -5.91 4.95 -13.82
N MET A 82 -6.92 5.26 -13.03
CA MET A 82 -8.29 5.50 -13.49
C MET A 82 -8.52 6.96 -13.89
N ASP A 83 -7.48 7.77 -13.74
CA ASP A 83 -7.32 9.14 -14.21
C ASP A 83 -7.78 9.28 -15.68
N ARG A 84 -9.03 9.72 -15.90
CA ARG A 84 -9.57 10.10 -17.20
C ARG A 84 -9.09 11.52 -17.53
N PHE A 85 -7.80 11.70 -17.66
CA PHE A 85 -7.29 12.95 -18.13
C PHE A 85 -7.23 12.94 -19.65
N ALA A 86 -7.83 13.94 -20.27
CA ALA A 86 -7.69 14.26 -21.68
C ALA A 86 -6.23 14.66 -22.02
N GLY A 87 -5.28 13.75 -21.82
CA GLY A 87 -3.84 13.95 -22.03
C GLY A 87 -3.04 14.45 -20.81
N ASN A 88 -3.67 14.90 -19.72
CA ASN A 88 -2.96 15.32 -18.52
C ASN A 88 -2.41 14.11 -17.73
N ARG A 89 -1.14 14.15 -17.30
CA ARG A 89 -0.49 13.04 -16.57
C ARG A 89 0.15 13.60 -15.31
N PRO A 90 -0.62 13.83 -14.24
CA PRO A 90 -0.04 14.38 -13.01
C PRO A 90 0.93 13.38 -12.37
N VAL A 91 1.90 13.93 -11.67
CA VAL A 91 2.71 13.15 -10.74
C VAL A 91 1.86 12.88 -9.50
N ASN A 92 1.52 11.61 -9.30
CA ASN A 92 0.74 11.15 -8.16
C ASN A 92 1.67 10.66 -7.03
N ARG A 93 1.11 10.51 -5.82
CA ARG A 93 1.83 10.03 -4.64
C ARG A 93 1.29 8.69 -4.17
N TYR A 94 2.14 7.90 -3.54
CA TYR A 94 1.76 6.68 -2.85
C TYR A 94 2.37 6.61 -1.46
N SER A 95 1.68 5.89 -0.58
CA SER A 95 2.16 5.48 0.73
C SER A 95 1.94 3.97 0.88
N VAL A 96 3.00 3.26 1.22
CA VAL A 96 2.98 1.81 1.49
C VAL A 96 3.07 1.61 2.99
N TYR A 97 2.21 0.76 3.51
CA TYR A 97 2.19 0.37 4.90
C TYR A 97 2.33 -1.14 5.04
N ARG A 98 2.91 -1.56 6.17
CA ARG A 98 3.07 -2.96 6.53
C ARG A 98 2.64 -3.21 7.97
N CYS A 99 1.91 -4.30 8.16
CA CYS A 99 1.48 -4.85 9.43
C CYS A 99 2.43 -5.91 10.01
#